data_AF-A0A9Q0SZS6-F1
#
_entry.id   AF-A0A9Q0SZS6-F1
#
_cell.length_a   1.000
_cell.length_b   1.000
_cell.length_c   1.000
_cell.angle_alpha   90.00
_cell.angle_beta   90.00
_cell.angle_gamma   90.00
#
_symmetry.space_group_name_H-M   'P 1'
#
loop_
_entity.id
_entity.type
_entity.pdbx_description
1 polymer ?
#
loop_
_entity_poly.entity_id
_entity_poly.type
_entity_poly.pdbx_seq_one_letter_code
_entity_poly.pdbx_strand_id
1 'polypeptide(L)'
;MAAAYLWTLFLGMLVTVSGTMGAALRKPVDVPFGRNYVPTWAFDHINYFNGGNEIQLHLDKYTDGCEASVEAKFCATQGARWWDQKEFQDLDALQYRRLSWVRQKYTIYNYCTDRSRYPSMPPECKRDRDI
;
A
#
# COMPACT_ATOMS: atom_id res chain seq x y z
N MET A 1 48.36 -1.58 -46.80
CA MET A 1 48.33 -1.06 -45.42
C MET A 1 46.91 -0.61 -45.04
N ALA A 2 45.88 -1.42 -45.26
CA ALA A 2 44.47 -1.05 -44.99
C ALA A 2 43.73 -2.16 -44.20
N ALA A 3 44.05 -3.43 -44.45
CA ALA A 3 43.42 -4.57 -43.78
C ALA A 3 43.75 -4.68 -42.27
N ALA A 4 44.96 -4.28 -41.85
CA ALA A 4 45.37 -4.35 -40.45
C ALA A 4 44.61 -3.37 -39.53
N TYR A 5 44.19 -2.22 -40.07
CA TYR A 5 43.45 -1.19 -39.33
C TYR A 5 41.97 -1.57 -39.15
N LEU A 6 41.41 -2.34 -40.08
CA LEU A 6 40.03 -2.86 -39.98
C LEU A 6 39.91 -3.92 -38.88
N TRP A 7 40.90 -4.81 -38.73
CA TRP A 7 40.89 -5.83 -37.68
C TRP A 7 41.07 -5.25 -36.28
N THR A 8 41.90 -4.21 -36.11
CA THR A 8 42.07 -3.54 -34.81
C THR A 8 40.83 -2.76 -34.39
N LEU A 9 40.12 -2.14 -35.35
CA LEU A 9 38.85 -1.45 -35.08
C LEU A 9 37.73 -2.43 -34.67
N PHE A 10 37.64 -3.61 -35.30
CA PHE A 10 36.66 -4.63 -34.91
C PHE A 10 36.93 -5.22 -33.52
N LEU A 11 38.20 -5.44 -33.16
CA LEU A 11 38.57 -5.90 -31.82
C LEU A 11 38.29 -4.84 -30.75
N GLY A 12 38.52 -3.56 -31.07
CA GLY A 12 38.22 -2.43 -30.17
C GLY A 12 36.73 -2.24 -29.90
N MET A 13 35.87 -2.47 -30.90
CA MET A 13 34.41 -2.36 -30.73
C MET A 13 33.83 -3.47 -29.83
N LEU A 14 34.34 -4.70 -29.93
CA LEU A 14 33.88 -5.84 -29.12
C LEU A 14 34.15 -5.66 -27.61
N VAL A 15 35.18 -4.91 -27.24
CA VAL A 15 35.52 -4.68 -25.81
C VAL A 15 34.57 -3.68 -25.13
N THR A 16 33.87 -2.83 -25.90
CA THR A 16 33.01 -1.78 -25.32
C THR A 16 31.59 -2.24 -24.94
N VAL A 17 31.19 -3.47 -25.27
CA VAL A 17 29.83 -3.97 -25.02
C VAL A 17 29.69 -4.74 -23.69
N SER A 18 30.81 -5.11 -23.05
CA SER A 18 30.77 -5.94 -21.84
C SER A 18 31.05 -5.09 -20.60
N GLY A 19 30.00 -4.53 -19.97
CA GLY A 19 30.20 -3.97 -18.63
C GLY A 19 29.20 -2.95 -18.10
N THR A 20 27.92 -2.97 -18.49
CA THR A 20 26.88 -2.42 -17.61
C THR A 20 26.25 -3.56 -16.83
N MET A 21 26.97 -4.06 -15.82
CA MET A 21 26.30 -4.89 -14.81
C MET A 21 25.33 -3.97 -14.06
N GLY A 22 24.06 -4.01 -14.45
CA GLY A 22 23.00 -3.43 -13.62
C GLY A 22 23.13 -4.03 -12.22
N ALA A 23 23.22 -3.17 -11.20
CA ALA A 23 23.30 -3.63 -9.82
C ALA A 23 22.12 -4.58 -9.54
N ALA A 24 22.42 -5.74 -8.97
CA ALA A 24 21.38 -6.67 -8.53
C ALA A 24 20.39 -5.93 -7.62
N LEU A 25 19.10 -6.03 -7.92
CA LEU A 25 18.04 -5.48 -7.08
C LEU A 25 18.25 -6.00 -5.64
N ARG A 26 18.33 -5.07 -4.68
CA ARG A 26 18.45 -5.44 -3.27
C ARG A 26 17.28 -6.35 -2.93
N LYS A 27 17.57 -7.55 -2.43
CA LYS A 27 16.53 -8.45 -1.93
C LYS A 27 15.76 -7.72 -0.83
N PRO A 28 14.41 -7.82 -0.79
CA PRO A 28 13.64 -7.26 0.30
C PRO A 28 14.16 -7.88 1.60
N VAL A 29 14.64 -7.03 2.50
CA VAL A 29 15.03 -7.44 3.85
C VAL A 29 13.75 -7.47 4.66
N ASP A 30 13.41 -8.65 5.17
CA ASP A 30 12.33 -8.77 6.13
C ASP A 30 12.75 -8.01 7.40
N VAL A 31 11.98 -6.98 7.74
CA VAL A 31 12.25 -6.09 8.87
C VAL A 31 11.10 -6.23 9.84
N PRO A 32 11.37 -6.53 11.12
CA PRO A 32 10.32 -6.64 12.13
C PRO A 32 9.46 -5.38 12.15
N PHE A 33 8.14 -5.57 12.21
CA PHE A 33 7.15 -4.48 12.16
C PHE A 33 7.49 -3.34 13.15
N GLY A 34 7.90 -3.69 14.38
CA GLY A 34 8.28 -2.76 15.44
C GLY A 34 9.46 -1.82 15.13
N ARG A 35 10.25 -2.10 14.09
CA ARG A 35 11.38 -1.24 13.67
C ARG A 35 10.92 -0.02 12.87
N ASN A 36 9.87 -0.19 12.06
CA ASN A 36 9.36 0.86 11.17
C ASN A 36 8.05 1.45 11.66
N TYR A 37 7.27 0.68 12.43
CA TYR A 37 5.94 1.05 12.89
C TYR A 37 5.86 0.84 14.40
N VAL A 38 5.46 1.89 15.10
CA VAL A 38 5.25 1.86 16.55
C VAL A 38 3.77 2.09 16.80
N PRO A 39 3.02 1.09 17.30
CA PRO A 39 1.65 1.29 17.72
C PRO A 39 1.62 2.31 18.86
N THR A 40 0.76 3.32 18.72
CA THR A 40 0.56 4.36 19.74
C THR A 40 -0.79 4.22 20.45
N TRP A 41 -1.62 3.25 20.05
CA TRP A 41 -2.95 2.97 20.59
C TRP A 41 -3.33 1.48 20.36
N ALA A 42 -4.41 1.01 21.01
CA ALA A 42 -4.94 -0.38 20.96
C ALA A 42 -3.96 -1.48 21.41
N PHE A 43 -3.14 -1.20 22.43
CA PHE A 43 -2.16 -2.15 22.95
C PHE A 43 -2.77 -3.47 23.49
N ASP A 44 -4.03 -3.44 23.90
CA ASP A 44 -4.78 -4.60 24.40
C ASP A 44 -5.19 -5.59 23.30
N HIS A 45 -5.14 -5.18 22.03
CA HIS A 45 -5.48 -6.02 20.87
C HIS A 45 -4.25 -6.55 20.12
N ILE A 46 -3.04 -6.23 20.62
CA ILE A 46 -1.76 -6.53 19.95
C ILE A 46 -0.90 -7.39 20.87
N ASN A 47 -0.67 -8.64 20.47
CA ASN A 47 0.25 -9.54 21.17
C ASN A 47 1.57 -9.65 20.40
N TYR A 48 2.68 -9.47 21.11
CA TYR A 48 4.04 -9.62 20.57
C TYR A 48 4.61 -10.97 20.97
N PHE A 49 5.03 -11.75 19.98
CA PHE A 49 5.67 -13.05 20.16
C PHE A 49 7.11 -13.01 19.66
N ASN A 50 7.90 -14.02 20.06
CA ASN A 50 9.28 -14.23 19.57
C ASN A 50 10.17 -12.98 19.69
N GLY A 51 10.05 -12.23 20.79
CA GLY A 51 10.83 -11.00 21.01
C GLY A 51 10.42 -9.83 20.11
N GLY A 52 9.19 -9.81 19.57
CA GLY A 52 8.66 -8.75 18.71
C GLY A 52 8.81 -9.02 17.21
N ASN A 53 9.27 -10.21 16.83
CA ASN A 53 9.38 -10.64 15.42
C ASN A 53 8.03 -11.08 14.84
N GLU A 54 7.09 -11.46 15.68
CA GLU A 54 5.74 -11.85 15.27
C GLU A 54 4.72 -11.04 16.07
N ILE A 55 3.71 -10.53 15.39
CA ILE A 55 2.64 -9.74 15.97
C ILE A 55 1.33 -10.40 15.60
N GLN A 56 0.52 -10.72 16.61
CA GLN A 56 -0.84 -11.18 16.41
C GLN A 56 -1.81 -10.06 16.77
N LEU A 57 -2.71 -9.78 15.83
CA LEU A 57 -3.83 -8.88 16.03
C LEU A 57 -5.04 -9.74 16.40
N HIS A 58 -5.57 -9.55 17.61
CA HIS A 58 -6.83 -10.18 18.00
C HIS A 58 -7.99 -9.34 17.47
N LEU A 59 -8.63 -9.84 16.41
CA LEU A 59 -9.89 -9.31 15.88
C LEU A 59 -11.09 -9.86 16.66
N ASP A 60 -12.24 -9.24 16.47
CA ASP A 60 -13.50 -9.66 17.07
C ASP A 60 -13.96 -11.06 16.59
N LYS A 61 -14.89 -11.64 17.33
CA LYS A 61 -15.27 -13.07 17.21
C LYS A 61 -15.99 -13.43 15.89
N TYR A 62 -16.48 -12.45 15.12
CA TYR A 62 -17.34 -12.67 13.97
C TYR A 62 -16.93 -11.80 12.79
N THR A 63 -16.43 -12.44 11.72
CA THR A 63 -16.21 -11.78 10.44
C THR A 63 -17.42 -12.01 9.53
N ASP A 64 -18.11 -10.94 9.14
CA ASP A 64 -19.16 -11.01 8.12
C ASP A 64 -18.61 -10.44 6.80
N GLY A 65 -18.34 -11.34 5.86
CA GLY A 65 -17.71 -11.02 4.59
C GLY A 65 -18.00 -12.09 3.53
N CYS A 66 -17.66 -11.80 2.28
CA CYS A 66 -17.73 -12.79 1.21
C CYS A 66 -16.43 -13.57 1.13
N GLU A 67 -16.47 -14.84 1.54
CA GLU A 67 -15.34 -15.75 1.38
C GLU A 67 -15.03 -15.97 -0.10
N ALA A 68 -13.77 -15.75 -0.48
CA ALA A 68 -13.25 -15.96 -1.82
C ALA A 68 -11.83 -16.54 -1.71
N SER A 69 -11.47 -17.46 -2.62
CA SER A 69 -10.11 -18.02 -2.63
C SER A 69 -9.09 -16.98 -3.10
N VAL A 70 -7.81 -17.25 -2.87
CA VAL A 70 -6.71 -16.35 -3.28
C VAL A 70 -6.68 -16.16 -4.81
N GLU A 71 -7.12 -17.17 -5.56
CA GLU A 71 -7.20 -17.16 -7.02
C GLU A 71 -8.50 -16.52 -7.54
N ALA A 72 -9.51 -16.37 -6.69
CA ALA A 72 -10.79 -15.78 -7.06
C ALA A 72 -10.66 -14.26 -7.21
N LYS A 73 -11.16 -13.73 -8.33
CA LYS A 73 -11.20 -12.28 -8.62
C LYS A 73 -12.56 -11.63 -8.32
N PHE A 74 -13.51 -12.42 -7.86
CA PHE A 74 -14.87 -11.98 -7.61
C PHE A 74 -15.46 -12.70 -6.40
N CYS A 75 -16.44 -12.06 -5.78
CA CYS A 75 -17.29 -12.66 -4.77
C CYS A 75 -18.47 -13.38 -5.44
N ALA A 76 -18.69 -14.67 -5.13
CA ALA A 76 -19.79 -15.44 -5.70
C ALA A 76 -21.19 -14.91 -5.32
N THR A 77 -21.27 -14.13 -4.24
CA THR A 77 -22.51 -13.52 -3.73
C THR A 77 -22.57 -12.01 -3.96
N GLN A 78 -21.75 -11.47 -4.86
CA GLN A 78 -21.71 -10.04 -5.16
C GLN A 78 -23.09 -9.52 -5.57
N GLY A 79 -23.54 -8.44 -4.94
CA GLY A 79 -24.84 -7.82 -5.19
C GLY A 79 -25.99 -8.37 -4.35
N ALA A 80 -25.83 -9.54 -3.72
CA ALA A 80 -26.86 -10.18 -2.90
C ALA A 80 -26.69 -9.93 -1.39
N ARG A 81 -25.55 -9.36 -0.98
CA ARG A 81 -25.24 -9.14 0.44
C ARG A 81 -25.86 -7.84 0.94
N TRP A 82 -26.03 -7.73 2.26
CA TRP A 82 -26.68 -6.56 2.86
C TRP A 82 -25.90 -5.27 2.57
N TRP A 83 -24.56 -5.33 2.51
CA TRP A 83 -23.71 -4.18 2.20
C TRP A 83 -23.75 -3.76 0.73
N ASP A 84 -24.28 -4.59 -0.16
CA ASP A 84 -24.43 -4.25 -1.58
C ASP A 84 -25.76 -3.52 -1.87
N GLN A 85 -26.64 -3.37 -0.86
CA GLN A 85 -27.96 -2.77 -1.02
C GLN A 85 -27.88 -1.23 -1.10
N LYS A 86 -28.94 -0.62 -1.64
CA LYS A 86 -28.99 0.82 -1.97
C LYS A 86 -28.66 1.72 -0.77
N GLU A 87 -29.07 1.30 0.41
CA GLU A 87 -28.87 2.01 1.68
C GLU A 87 -27.39 2.12 2.07
N PHE A 88 -26.53 1.27 1.51
CA PHE A 88 -25.09 1.19 1.82
C PHE A 88 -24.20 1.70 0.69
N GLN A 89 -24.78 2.23 -0.39
CA GLN A 89 -23.99 2.78 -1.50
C GLN A 89 -23.30 4.11 -1.16
N ASP A 90 -23.82 4.84 -0.18
CA ASP A 90 -23.23 6.08 0.33
C ASP A 90 -23.59 6.25 1.81
N LEU A 91 -22.82 7.10 2.51
CA LEU A 91 -23.15 7.50 3.87
C LEU A 91 -24.33 8.45 3.89
N ASP A 92 -25.17 8.32 4.92
CA ASP A 92 -26.22 9.28 5.16
C ASP A 92 -25.68 10.65 5.64
N ALA A 93 -26.55 11.66 5.66
CA ALA A 93 -26.16 13.02 6.04
C ALA A 93 -25.67 13.14 7.49
N LEU A 94 -26.19 12.32 8.41
CA LEU A 94 -25.77 12.33 9.82
C LEU A 94 -24.40 11.67 9.98
N GLN A 95 -24.16 10.56 9.28
CA GLN A 95 -22.85 9.89 9.21
C GLN A 95 -21.79 10.84 8.66
N TYR A 96 -22.09 11.57 7.57
CA TYR A 96 -21.18 12.58 7.03
C TYR A 96 -20.89 13.74 8.01
N ARG A 97 -21.86 14.17 8.82
CA ARG A 97 -21.62 15.17 9.87
C ARG A 97 -20.67 14.66 10.95
N ARG A 98 -20.84 13.40 11.37
CA ARG A 98 -19.92 12.76 12.33
C ARG A 98 -18.51 12.65 11.76
N LEU A 99 -18.39 12.22 10.51
CA LEU A 99 -17.11 12.15 9.80
C LEU A 99 -16.41 13.52 9.73
N SER A 100 -17.16 14.58 9.40
CA SER A 100 -16.63 15.95 9.41
C SER A 100 -16.11 16.38 10.79
N TRP A 101 -16.83 16.05 11.87
CA TRP A 101 -16.39 16.35 13.23
C TRP A 101 -15.09 15.62 13.59
N VAL A 102 -14.98 14.33 13.24
CA VAL A 102 -13.73 13.57 13.42
C VAL A 102 -12.57 14.22 12.68
N ARG A 103 -12.78 14.55 11.39
CA ARG A 103 -11.76 15.20 10.55
C ARG A 103 -11.29 16.54 11.10
N GLN A 104 -12.17 17.31 11.73
CA GLN A 104 -11.83 18.62 12.32
C GLN A 104 -11.20 18.55 13.71
N LYS A 105 -11.50 17.50 14.49
CA LYS A 105 -11.17 17.48 15.94
C LYS A 105 -10.14 16.43 16.33
N TYR A 106 -10.04 15.33 15.58
CA TYR A 106 -9.24 14.16 15.97
C TYR A 106 -8.21 13.73 14.92
N THR A 107 -8.30 14.21 13.69
CA THR A 107 -7.34 13.88 12.64
C THR A 107 -6.01 14.60 12.86
N ILE A 108 -4.98 13.84 13.23
CA ILE A 108 -3.60 14.33 13.44
C ILE A 108 -2.72 14.25 12.19
N TYR A 109 -3.11 13.46 11.20
CA TYR A 109 -2.44 13.34 9.90
C TYR A 109 -3.47 12.99 8.83
N ASN A 110 -3.38 13.63 7.67
CA ASN A 110 -4.22 13.35 6.51
C ASN A 110 -3.42 13.57 5.22
N TYR A 111 -3.26 12.49 4.44
CA TYR A 111 -2.50 12.52 3.19
C TYR A 111 -3.14 13.45 2.13
N CYS A 112 -4.46 13.63 2.15
CA CYS A 112 -5.16 14.55 1.25
C CYS A 112 -4.72 16.01 1.42
N THR A 113 -4.22 16.38 2.61
CA THR A 113 -3.72 17.72 2.94
C THR A 113 -2.20 17.82 3.00
N ASP A 114 -1.49 16.68 2.91
CA ASP A 114 -0.02 16.62 2.92
C ASP A 114 0.55 17.05 1.56
N ARG A 115 0.79 18.36 1.41
CA ARG A 115 1.34 18.94 0.17
C ARG A 115 2.83 18.68 -0.03
N SER A 116 3.54 18.25 1.03
CA SER A 116 4.94 17.84 0.92
C SER A 116 5.05 16.51 0.19
N ARG A 117 4.22 15.54 0.59
CA ARG A 117 4.18 14.21 -0.03
C ARG A 117 3.36 14.18 -1.31
N TYR A 118 2.25 14.90 -1.36
CA TYR A 118 1.33 14.97 -2.50
C TYR A 118 1.14 16.42 -2.95
N PRO A 119 2.07 16.94 -3.79
CA PRO A 119 1.98 18.32 -4.29
C PRO A 119 0.66 18.61 -5.03
N SER A 120 0.16 17.62 -5.77
CA SER A 120 -1.20 17.61 -6.31
C SER A 120 -2.10 16.74 -5.43
N MET A 121 -3.29 17.26 -5.11
CA MET A 121 -4.25 16.52 -4.30
C MET A 121 -4.77 15.28 -5.05
N PRO A 122 -4.81 14.11 -4.39
CA PRO A 122 -5.44 12.92 -4.95
C PRO A 122 -6.93 13.13 -5.27
N PRO A 123 -7.45 12.57 -6.38
CA PRO A 123 -8.79 12.88 -6.88
C PRO A 123 -9.94 12.39 -5.99
N GLU A 124 -9.74 11.30 -5.25
CA GLU A 124 -10.70 10.71 -4.32
C GLU A 124 -11.00 11.61 -3.12
N CYS A 125 -10.02 12.41 -2.69
CA CYS A 125 -10.12 13.23 -1.47
C CYS A 125 -11.37 14.12 -1.43
N LYS A 126 -11.79 14.64 -2.60
CA LYS A 126 -13.00 15.47 -2.71
C LYS A 126 -14.28 14.65 -2.56
N ARG A 127 -14.33 13.46 -3.16
CA ARG A 127 -15.48 12.55 -3.07
C ARG A 127 -15.62 12.01 -1.65
N ASP A 128 -14.49 11.62 -1.06
CA ASP A 128 -14.42 10.97 0.25
C ASP A 128 -14.55 11.99 1.41
N ARG A 129 -14.63 13.29 1.07
CA ARG A 129 -14.80 14.45 1.97
C ARG A 129 -13.66 14.64 2.97
N ASP A 130 -12.43 14.31 2.55
CA ASP A 130 -11.20 14.47 3.32
C ASP A 130 -10.66 15.91 3.38
N ILE A 131 -11.40 16.87 2.82
CA ILE A 131 -11.08 18.30 2.77
C ILE A 131 -12.25 19.16 3.20
#